data_AF-A9M4S8-F1
#
_entry.id   AF-A9M4S8-F1
#
_cell.length_a   1.000
_cell.length_b   1.000
_cell.length_c   1.000
_cell.angle_alpha   90.00
_cell.angle_beta   90.00
_cell.angle_gamma   90.00
#
_symmetry.space_group_name_H-M   'P 1'
#
loop_
_entity.id
_entity.type
_entity.pdbx_description
1 polymer ?
#
loop_
_entity_poly.entity_id
_entity_poly.type
_entity_poly.pdbx_seq_one_letter_code
_entity_poly.pdbx_strand_id
1 'polypeptide(L)'
;MTRTLLIALVVMSSAPTFAKPLSNIDPLAVAVRTVWDKDINTVGDAARWIVEPQGFHITTQYPAPRDAASIAAQPIPPSMKMKRTMPVLDAIQLLIGVNNTIIIDREHQLISFGHGVLDND
;
A
#
# COMPACT_ATOMS: atom_id res chain seq x y z
N MET A 1 -28.00 62.05 13.10
CA MET A 1 -26.55 61.98 12.78
C MET A 1 -25.93 61.09 13.83
N THR A 2 -25.32 59.93 13.58
CA THR A 2 -25.04 59.21 12.33
C THR A 2 -24.69 57.78 12.80
N ARG A 3 -25.58 56.82 12.50
CA ARG A 3 -25.53 55.39 12.88
C ARG A 3 -24.44 54.63 12.10
N THR A 4 -23.25 55.20 11.98
CA THR A 4 -22.24 54.81 10.98
C THR A 4 -20.94 54.30 11.60
N LEU A 5 -20.99 53.72 12.81
CA LEU A 5 -19.78 53.27 13.51
C LEU A 5 -19.75 51.76 13.85
N LEU A 6 -20.66 50.96 13.30
CA LEU A 6 -20.80 49.53 13.65
C LEU A 6 -20.50 48.54 12.51
N ILE A 7 -20.19 49.02 11.31
CA ILE A 7 -19.98 48.13 10.13
C ILE A 7 -18.49 47.84 9.86
N ALA A 8 -17.56 48.56 10.50
CA ALA A 8 -16.12 48.41 10.21
C ALA A 8 -15.45 47.20 10.91
N LEU A 9 -16.09 46.56 11.90
CA LEU A 9 -15.43 45.55 12.75
C LEU A 9 -15.64 44.08 12.32
N VAL A 10 -16.39 43.81 11.25
CA VAL A 10 -16.74 42.43 10.86
C VAL A 10 -15.86 41.90 9.71
N VAL A 11 -15.03 42.73 9.07
CA VAL A 11 -14.30 42.34 7.85
C VAL A 11 -12.91 41.76 8.12
N MET A 12 -12.36 41.81 9.35
CA MET A 12 -10.96 41.42 9.61
C MET A 12 -10.71 39.96 10.04
N SER A 13 -11.72 39.08 10.08
CA SER A 13 -11.54 37.75 10.68
C SER A 13 -11.39 36.59 9.68
N SER A 14 -11.32 36.85 8.38
CA SER A 14 -11.20 35.81 7.36
C SER A 14 -9.75 35.64 6.90
N ALA A 15 -8.82 35.39 7.82
CA ALA A 15 -7.50 34.89 7.41
C ALA A 15 -7.71 33.51 6.75
N PRO A 16 -7.30 33.29 5.49
CA PRO A 16 -7.38 31.97 4.90
C PRO A 16 -6.48 31.04 5.72
N THR A 17 -7.10 30.16 6.52
CA THR A 17 -6.38 29.07 7.16
C THR A 17 -6.02 28.08 6.07
N PHE A 18 -4.77 28.13 5.61
CA PHE A 18 -4.23 27.06 4.79
C PHE A 18 -4.09 25.82 5.67
N ALA A 19 -4.70 24.72 5.24
CA ALA A 19 -4.53 23.45 5.92
C ALA A 19 -3.04 23.11 5.99
N LYS A 20 -2.58 22.64 7.15
CA LYS A 20 -1.22 22.13 7.31
C LYS A 20 -0.98 21.05 6.24
N PRO A 21 0.17 21.05 5.54
CA PRO A 21 0.50 19.97 4.60
C PRO A 21 0.33 18.63 5.31
N LEU A 22 -0.34 17.68 4.65
CA LEU A 22 -0.48 16.33 5.18
C LEU A 22 0.93 15.77 5.46
N SER A 23 1.07 15.08 6.58
CA SER A 23 2.28 14.29 6.84
C SER A 23 2.50 13.34 5.67
N ASN A 24 3.76 13.10 5.29
CA ASN A 24 4.08 12.08 4.29
C ASN A 24 3.56 10.72 4.78
N ILE A 25 2.48 10.22 4.17
CA ILE A 25 1.83 8.95 4.55
C ILE A 25 2.56 7.83 3.80
N ASP A 26 3.01 6.78 4.50
CA ASP A 26 3.53 5.58 3.84
C ASP A 26 2.36 4.88 3.09
N PRO A 27 2.38 4.81 1.75
CA PRO A 27 1.31 4.17 0.98
C PRO A 27 1.11 2.70 1.33
N LEU A 28 2.16 2.02 1.81
CA LEU A 28 2.11 0.60 2.17
C LEU A 28 1.48 0.35 3.56
N ALA A 29 1.23 1.42 4.33
CA ALA A 29 0.50 1.35 5.60
C ALA A 29 -1.02 1.51 5.43
N VAL A 30 -1.49 1.88 4.23
CA VAL A 30 -2.91 2.08 3.94
C VAL A 30 -3.66 0.76 3.95
N ALA A 31 -4.89 0.77 4.46
CA ALA A 31 -5.73 -0.41 4.50
C ALA A 31 -6.35 -0.71 3.12
N VAL A 32 -6.25 -1.96 2.68
CA VAL A 32 -6.80 -2.46 1.42
C VAL A 32 -7.81 -3.56 1.65
N ARG A 33 -8.77 -3.68 0.71
CA ARG A 33 -9.77 -4.74 0.73
C ARG A 33 -9.35 -5.89 -0.19
N THR A 34 -9.30 -7.08 0.35
CA THR A 34 -8.94 -8.32 -0.36
C THR A 34 -10.15 -8.88 -1.11
N VAL A 35 -10.51 -8.21 -2.20
CA VAL A 35 -11.55 -8.63 -3.14
C VAL A 35 -10.90 -8.73 -4.51
N TRP A 36 -10.73 -9.97 -4.97
CA TRP A 36 -10.08 -10.27 -6.24
C TRP A 36 -11.10 -10.26 -7.36
N ASP A 37 -10.69 -9.72 -8.51
CA ASP A 37 -11.42 -9.93 -9.75
C ASP A 37 -11.27 -11.39 -10.20
N LYS A 38 -12.20 -11.87 -11.03
CA LYS A 38 -12.26 -13.26 -11.51
C LYS A 38 -11.00 -13.71 -12.27
N ASP A 39 -10.26 -12.76 -12.83
CA ASP A 39 -9.08 -13.03 -13.66
C ASP A 39 -7.79 -13.07 -12.81
N ILE A 40 -7.86 -12.73 -11.52
CA ILE A 40 -6.73 -12.74 -10.58
C ILE A 40 -6.62 -14.12 -9.94
N ASN A 41 -5.58 -14.87 -10.33
CA ASN A 41 -5.45 -16.29 -9.95
C ASN A 41 -4.15 -16.61 -9.20
N THR A 42 -3.12 -15.77 -9.36
CA THR A 42 -1.81 -15.99 -8.76
C THR A 42 -1.50 -14.98 -7.65
N VAL A 43 -0.55 -15.33 -6.79
CA VAL A 43 0.02 -14.43 -5.78
C VAL A 43 0.55 -13.15 -6.42
N GLY A 44 1.25 -13.27 -7.56
CA GLY A 44 1.80 -12.12 -8.29
C GLY A 44 0.71 -11.19 -8.81
N ASP A 45 -0.37 -11.73 -9.36
CA ASP A 45 -1.50 -10.93 -9.85
C ASP A 45 -2.23 -10.23 -8.70
N ALA A 46 -2.47 -10.95 -7.60
CA ALA A 46 -3.13 -10.40 -6.42
C ALA A 46 -2.27 -9.33 -5.74
N ALA A 47 -0.95 -9.55 -5.64
CA ALA A 47 -0.03 -8.57 -5.12
C ALA A 47 0.00 -7.31 -5.99
N ARG A 48 0.08 -7.48 -7.32
CA ARG A 48 0.05 -6.37 -8.28
C ARG A 48 -1.23 -5.54 -8.15
N TRP A 49 -2.38 -6.21 -8.07
CA TRP A 49 -3.69 -5.58 -7.87
C TRP A 49 -3.75 -4.69 -6.61
N ILE A 50 -3.07 -5.10 -5.54
CA ILE A 50 -3.02 -4.34 -4.28
C ILE A 50 -2.10 -3.12 -4.40
N VAL A 51 -0.92 -3.29 -5.01
CA VAL A 51 0.18 -2.31 -4.88
C VAL A 51 0.24 -1.29 -5.99
N GLU A 52 -0.23 -1.60 -7.20
CA GLU A 52 -0.21 -0.66 -8.32
C GLU A 52 -1.01 0.62 -8.06
N PRO A 53 -2.21 0.58 -7.44
CA PRO A 53 -2.92 1.80 -7.06
C PRO A 53 -2.15 2.66 -6.04
N GLN A 54 -1.18 2.08 -5.33
CA GLN A 54 -0.31 2.79 -4.38
C GLN A 54 0.99 3.30 -5.03
N GLY A 55 1.17 3.07 -6.33
CA GLY A 55 2.35 3.48 -7.09
C GLY A 55 3.55 2.53 -7.00
N PHE A 56 3.37 1.33 -6.45
CA PHE A 56 4.43 0.31 -6.39
C PHE A 56 4.26 -0.73 -7.49
N HIS A 57 5.36 -1.38 -7.88
CA HIS A 57 5.38 -2.41 -8.92
C HIS A 57 6.00 -3.71 -8.42
N ILE A 58 5.39 -4.84 -8.79
CA ILE A 58 5.95 -6.17 -8.50
C ILE A 58 7.04 -6.49 -9.52
N THR A 59 8.24 -6.82 -9.04
CA THR A 59 9.34 -7.33 -9.86
C THR A 59 9.72 -8.75 -9.47
N THR A 60 9.81 -9.63 -10.47
CA THR A 60 10.18 -11.04 -10.32
C THR A 60 11.39 -11.44 -11.15
N GLN A 61 11.92 -10.51 -11.94
CA GLN A 61 13.13 -10.69 -12.75
C GLN A 61 14.24 -9.79 -12.19
N TYR A 62 15.49 -10.05 -12.59
CA TYR A 62 16.66 -9.27 -12.15
C TYR A 62 16.34 -7.77 -12.11
N PRO A 63 16.56 -7.08 -10.97
CA PRO A 63 17.37 -7.47 -9.80
C PRO A 63 16.66 -8.30 -8.71
N ALA A 64 15.46 -8.85 -8.95
CA ALA A 64 14.74 -9.67 -7.98
C ALA A 64 15.48 -10.97 -7.58
N PRO A 65 15.22 -11.53 -6.38
CA PRO A 65 15.67 -12.87 -6.01
C PRO A 65 15.21 -13.94 -7.01
N ARG A 66 16.00 -15.00 -7.14
CA ARG A 66 15.70 -16.10 -8.08
C ARG A 66 14.35 -16.77 -7.82
N ASP A 67 13.93 -16.82 -6.56
CA ASP A 67 12.71 -17.48 -6.15
C ASP A 67 11.45 -16.61 -6.34
N ALA A 68 11.62 -15.30 -6.58
CA ALA A 68 10.52 -14.34 -6.68
C ALA A 68 9.47 -14.76 -7.73
N ALA A 69 9.94 -15.23 -8.89
CA ALA A 69 9.07 -15.72 -9.96
C ALA A 69 8.26 -16.95 -9.53
N SER A 70 8.90 -17.88 -8.80
CA SER A 70 8.23 -19.09 -8.33
C SER A 70 7.18 -18.80 -7.25
N ILE A 71 7.47 -17.87 -6.33
CA ILE A 71 6.54 -17.40 -5.30
C ILE A 71 5.35 -16.69 -5.94
N ALA A 72 5.61 -15.78 -6.88
CA ALA A 72 4.58 -15.02 -7.57
C ALA A 72 3.64 -15.91 -8.41
N ALA A 73 4.15 -17.03 -8.96
CA ALA A 73 3.37 -17.97 -9.76
C ALA A 73 2.45 -18.88 -8.92
N GLN A 74 2.56 -18.87 -7.60
CA GLN A 74 1.71 -19.69 -6.73
C GLN A 74 0.24 -19.27 -6.83
N PRO A 75 -0.72 -20.21 -6.66
CA PRO A 75 -2.12 -19.85 -6.58
C PRO A 75 -2.42 -19.03 -5.32
N ILE A 76 -3.47 -18.20 -5.37
CA ILE A 76 -3.92 -17.45 -4.18
C ILE A 76 -4.24 -18.43 -3.04
N PRO A 77 -3.63 -18.28 -1.85
CA PRO A 77 -3.86 -19.19 -0.74
C PRO A 77 -5.32 -19.14 -0.27
N PRO A 78 -5.90 -20.26 0.20
CA PRO A 78 -7.29 -20.29 0.65
C PRO A 78 -7.62 -19.26 1.74
N SER A 79 -6.67 -18.95 2.61
CA SER A 79 -6.77 -17.92 3.66
C SER A 79 -7.10 -16.53 3.11
N MET A 80 -6.70 -16.24 1.87
CA MET A 80 -6.90 -14.95 1.19
C MET A 80 -8.16 -14.92 0.31
N LYS A 81 -8.95 -15.99 0.25
CA LYS A 81 -10.26 -15.99 -0.43
C LYS A 81 -11.36 -15.33 0.41
N MET A 82 -11.13 -15.16 1.71
CA MET A 82 -12.04 -14.46 2.60
C MET A 82 -11.86 -12.94 2.47
N LYS A 83 -12.97 -12.21 2.28
CA LYS A 83 -12.94 -10.75 2.17
C LYS A 83 -12.55 -10.12 3.51
N ARG A 84 -11.43 -9.41 3.54
CA ARG A 84 -10.92 -8.70 4.73
C ARG A 84 -10.38 -7.33 4.33
N THR A 85 -10.32 -6.42 5.31
CA THR A 85 -9.62 -5.14 5.19
C THR A 85 -8.43 -5.16 6.14
N MET A 86 -7.24 -4.91 5.61
CA MET A 86 -5.98 -4.94 6.38
C MET A 86 -4.91 -4.08 5.68
N PRO A 87 -3.81 -3.70 6.36
CA PRO A 87 -2.69 -3.00 5.72
C PRO A 87 -2.15 -3.72 4.47
N VAL A 88 -1.63 -2.96 3.50
CA VAL A 88 -1.05 -3.51 2.26
C VAL A 88 0.01 -4.57 2.56
N LEU A 89 0.96 -4.27 3.46
CA LEU A 89 2.03 -5.21 3.79
C LEU A 89 1.51 -6.50 4.40
N ASP A 90 0.53 -6.42 5.28
CA ASP A 90 -0.09 -7.61 5.89
C ASP A 90 -0.80 -8.46 4.83
N ALA A 91 -1.50 -7.82 3.90
CA ALA A 91 -2.16 -8.52 2.79
C ALA A 91 -1.15 -9.24 1.89
N ILE A 92 -0.05 -8.58 1.54
CA ILE A 92 1.03 -9.19 0.75
C ILE A 92 1.69 -10.33 1.52
N GLN A 93 1.95 -10.16 2.81
CA GLN A 93 2.59 -11.18 3.64
C GLN A 93 1.73 -12.45 3.70
N LEU A 94 0.41 -12.30 3.82
CA LEU A 94 -0.52 -13.43 3.79
C LEU A 94 -0.60 -14.08 2.41
N LEU A 95 -0.46 -13.32 1.31
CA LEU A 95 -0.42 -13.87 -0.05
C LEU A 95 0.82 -14.73 -0.28
N ILE A 96 1.99 -14.22 0.10
CA ILE A 96 3.25 -14.93 -0.11
C ILE A 96 3.47 -16.04 0.92
N GLY A 97 2.77 -16.01 2.06
CA GLY A 97 2.90 -17.01 3.12
C GLY A 97 4.05 -16.71 4.09
N VAL A 98 4.01 -17.34 5.26
CA VAL A 98 4.88 -17.01 6.41
C VAL A 98 6.36 -17.40 6.23
N ASN A 99 6.65 -18.29 5.27
CA ASN A 99 8.02 -18.72 4.98
C ASN A 99 8.72 -17.84 3.94
N ASN A 100 8.04 -16.79 3.47
CA ASN A 100 8.53 -15.87 2.46
C ASN A 100 8.61 -14.46 3.04
N THR A 101 9.54 -13.66 2.52
CA THR A 101 9.77 -12.28 2.94
C THR A 101 9.43 -11.31 1.82
N ILE A 102 8.96 -10.13 2.20
CA ILE A 102 8.72 -9.01 1.29
C ILE A 102 10.01 -8.17 1.22
N ILE A 103 10.51 -7.92 0.02
CA ILE A 103 11.65 -7.04 -0.22
C ILE A 103 11.09 -5.78 -0.86
N ILE A 104 11.40 -4.61 -0.28
CA ILE A 104 10.82 -3.33 -0.70
C ILE A 104 11.93 -2.36 -1.03
N ASP A 105 11.95 -1.90 -2.28
CA ASP A 105 12.74 -0.77 -2.74
C ASP A 105 11.82 0.47 -2.80
N ARG A 106 12.01 1.39 -1.85
CA ARG A 106 11.20 2.61 -1.77
C ARG A 106 11.65 3.69 -2.74
N GLU A 107 12.90 3.65 -3.18
CA GLU A 107 13.46 4.64 -4.10
C GLU A 107 12.90 4.42 -5.51
N HIS A 108 12.83 3.16 -5.94
CA HIS A 108 12.33 2.77 -7.26
C HIS A 108 10.87 2.29 -7.24
N GLN A 109 10.22 2.32 -6.07
CA GLN A 109 8.85 1.84 -5.86
C GLN A 109 8.65 0.38 -6.32
N LEU A 110 9.63 -0.48 -6.03
CA LEU A 110 9.60 -1.90 -6.40
C LEU A 110 9.33 -2.77 -5.18
N ILE A 111 8.57 -3.84 -5.38
CA ILE A 111 8.35 -4.90 -4.41
C ILE A 111 8.75 -6.23 -5.06
N SER A 112 9.48 -7.05 -4.32
CA SER A 112 9.82 -8.41 -4.71
C SER A 112 9.65 -9.37 -3.53
N PHE A 113 9.87 -10.66 -3.80
CA PHE A 113 9.68 -11.73 -2.83
C PHE A 113 10.93 -12.62 -2.77
N GLY A 114 11.23 -13.12 -1.58
CA GLY A 114 12.26 -14.13 -1.39
C GLY A 114 11.84 -15.13 -0.32
N HIS A 115 12.51 -16.27 -0.25
CA HIS A 115 12.36 -17.14 0.91
C HIS A 115 12.86 -16.43 2.17
N GLY A 116 12.16 -16.62 3.28
CA GLY A 116 12.63 -16.18 4.58
C GLY A 116 13.94 -16.88 4.92
N VAL A 117 14.92 -16.12 5.39
CA VAL A 117 16.09 -16.69 6.03
C VAL A 117 15.63 -17.08 7.43
N LEU A 118 15.49 -18.38 7.69
CA LEU A 118 15.53 -18.85 9.07
C LEU A 118 16.98 -18.62 9.52
N ASP A 119 17.22 -17.59 10.32
CA ASP A 119 18.48 -17.49 11.06
C ASP A 119 18.57 -18.75 11.93
N ASN A 120 19.33 -19.74 11.46
CA ASN A 120 19.81 -20.83 12.29
C ASN A 120 21.01 -20.27 13.07
N ASP A 121 20.71 -19.55 14.15
CA ASP A 121 21.66 -19.34 15.25
C ASP A 121 21.79 -20.64 16.07
#